data_AF-A0A1W4WVE1-F1
#
_entry.id   AF-A0A1W4WVE1-F1
#
_cell.length_a   1.000
_cell.length_b   1.000
_cell.length_c   1.000
_cell.angle_alpha   90.00
_cell.angle_beta   90.00
_cell.angle_gamma   90.00
#
_symmetry.space_group_name_H-M   'P 1'
#
loop_
_entity.id
_entity.type
_entity.pdbx_description
1 polymer ?
#
loop_
_entity_poly.entity_id
_entity_poly.type
_entity_poly.pdbx_seq_one_letter_code
_entity_poly.pdbx_strand_id
1 'polypeptide(L)'
;MMLLITPITDRLYVSHVWVMISSVAIIFFYCHFGNELTTTAAEIPSALYECEWIGCSKSFKTNALIIMERMNKPVYLTIAGISPITLDTFIQICRLGYSIVAVLKRAQ
;
A
#
# COMPACT_ATOMS: atom_id res chain seq x y z
N MET A 1 28.59 -19.93 3.43
CA MET A 1 29.07 -20.92 4.43
C MET A 1 28.53 -20.71 5.86
N MET A 2 27.66 -19.72 6.16
CA MET A 2 27.12 -19.52 7.53
C MET A 2 25.65 -19.95 7.72
N LEU A 3 25.00 -20.56 6.71
CA LEU A 3 23.56 -20.92 6.77
C LEU A 3 23.26 -22.42 6.81
N LEU A 4 24.26 -23.29 7.01
CA LEU A 4 24.05 -24.74 6.93
C LEU A 4 24.27 -25.52 8.25
N ILE A 5 24.51 -24.85 9.39
CA ILE A 5 24.91 -25.55 10.62
C ILE A 5 24.31 -25.00 11.94
N THR A 6 23.30 -24.13 11.91
CA THR A 6 22.54 -23.89 13.15
C THR A 6 21.46 -24.98 13.29
N PRO A 7 21.42 -25.71 14.42
CA PRO A 7 20.48 -26.80 14.60
C PRO A 7 19.05 -26.25 14.50
N ILE A 8 18.18 -27.02 13.87
CA ILE A 8 16.85 -26.63 13.38
C ILE A 8 15.83 -26.30 14.50
N THR A 9 16.28 -26.11 15.75
CA THR A 9 15.47 -25.87 16.96
C THR A 9 16.09 -24.84 17.91
N ASP A 10 16.71 -23.77 17.39
CA ASP A 10 17.14 -22.65 18.23
C ASP A 10 16.08 -21.53 18.20
N ARG A 11 15.67 -21.01 19.38
CA ARG A 11 14.61 -19.99 19.52
C ARG A 11 14.89 -18.75 18.66
N LEU A 12 16.15 -18.49 18.37
CA LEU A 12 16.61 -17.39 17.53
C LEU A 12 16.18 -17.54 16.06
N TYR A 13 16.22 -18.75 15.48
CA TYR A 13 15.79 -18.95 14.09
C TYR A 13 14.29 -18.71 13.93
N VAL A 14 13.51 -19.24 14.87
CA VAL A 14 12.05 -19.05 14.91
C VAL A 14 11.70 -17.57 15.04
N SER A 15 12.42 -16.80 15.88
CA SER A 15 12.18 -15.36 16.02
C SER A 15 12.50 -14.58 14.74
N HIS A 16 13.59 -14.90 14.04
CA HIS A 16 13.93 -14.27 12.75
C HIS A 16 12.88 -14.54 11.66
N VAL A 17 12.39 -15.77 11.55
CA VAL A 17 11.32 -16.12 10.60
C VAL A 17 10.03 -15.37 10.93
N TRP A 18 9.67 -15.28 12.21
CA TRP A 18 8.49 -14.53 12.65
C TRP A 18 8.55 -13.04 12.29
N VAL A 19 9.70 -12.39 12.48
CA VAL A 19 9.90 -10.98 12.11
C VAL A 19 9.82 -10.77 10.59
N MET A 20 10.34 -11.69 9.79
CA MET A 20 10.22 -11.61 8.33
C MET A 20 8.77 -11.76 7.86
N ILE A 21 8.01 -12.69 8.45
CA ILE A 21 6.59 -12.85 8.13
C ILE A 21 5.79 -11.61 8.55
N SER A 22 6.02 -11.09 9.75
CA SER A 22 5.26 -9.94 10.26
C SER A 22 5.54 -8.68 9.45
N SER A 23 6.79 -8.41 9.07
CA SER A 23 7.14 -7.25 8.25
C SER A 23 6.50 -7.30 6.87
N VAL A 24 6.49 -8.45 6.20
CA VAL A 24 5.79 -8.62 4.90
C VAL A 24 4.29 -8.42 5.06
N ALA A 25 3.69 -8.97 6.12
CA ALA A 25 2.27 -8.80 6.40
C ALA A 25 1.89 -7.33 6.64
N ILE A 26 2.70 -6.60 7.41
CA ILE A 26 2.49 -5.17 7.66
C ILE A 26 2.50 -4.38 6.34
N ILE A 27 3.50 -4.61 5.48
CA ILE A 27 3.60 -3.93 4.17
C ILE A 27 2.38 -4.27 3.31
N PHE A 28 1.96 -5.55 3.28
CA PHE A 28 0.77 -5.97 2.56
C PHE A 28 -0.48 -5.23 3.03
N PHE A 29 -0.72 -5.13 4.34
CA PHE A 29 -1.87 -4.39 4.87
C PHE A 29 -1.83 -2.91 4.48
N TYR A 30 -0.68 -2.25 4.58
CA TYR A 30 -0.55 -0.85 4.13
C TYR A 30 -0.87 -0.68 2.66
N CYS A 31 -0.38 -1.55 1.79
CA CYS A 31 -0.69 -1.53 0.36
C CYS A 31 -2.15 -1.83 0.06
N HIS A 32 -2.77 -2.75 0.80
CA HIS A 32 -4.18 -3.07 0.66
C HIS A 32 -5.07 -1.89 1.04
N PHE A 33 -4.91 -1.36 2.25
CA PHE A 33 -5.68 -0.21 2.72
C PHE A 33 -5.40 1.05 1.90
N GLY A 34 -4.15 1.26 1.46
CA GLY A 34 -3.81 2.37 0.58
C GLY A 34 -4.53 2.31 -0.76
N ASN A 35 -4.63 1.11 -1.34
CA ASN A 35 -5.35 0.89 -2.60
C ASN A 35 -6.87 1.06 -2.43
N GLU A 36 -7.44 0.50 -1.38
CA GLU A 36 -8.87 0.64 -1.06
C GLU A 36 -9.23 2.11 -0.84
N LEU A 37 -8.43 2.84 -0.04
CA LEU A 37 -8.64 4.26 0.18
C LEU A 37 -8.58 5.07 -1.12
N THR A 38 -7.64 4.75 -2.01
CA THR A 38 -7.53 5.41 -3.32
C THR A 38 -8.77 5.16 -4.18
N THR A 39 -9.31 3.94 -4.13
CA THR A 39 -10.52 3.55 -4.88
C THR A 39 -11.74 4.28 -4.34
N THR A 40 -11.98 4.22 -3.03
CA THR A 40 -13.09 4.92 -2.38
C THR A 40 -12.99 6.43 -2.58
N ALA A 41 -11.78 7.00 -2.53
CA ALA A 41 -11.54 8.42 -2.80
C ALA A 41 -11.96 8.83 -4.22
N ALA A 42 -11.79 7.96 -5.22
CA ALA A 42 -12.19 8.21 -6.59
C ALA A 42 -13.73 8.20 -6.78
N GLU A 43 -14.48 7.56 -5.89
CA GLU A 43 -15.94 7.50 -5.94
C GLU A 43 -16.61 8.71 -5.26
N ILE A 44 -15.88 9.43 -4.40
CA ILE A 44 -16.39 10.61 -3.66
C ILE A 44 -16.99 11.68 -4.59
N PRO A 45 -16.36 12.11 -5.71
CA PRO A 45 -16.93 13.11 -6.60
C PRO A 45 -18.31 12.72 -7.15
N SER A 46 -18.48 11.46 -7.54
CA SER A 46 -19.73 10.93 -8.08
C SER A 46 -20.82 10.90 -7.01
N ALA A 47 -20.49 10.41 -5.80
CA ALA A 47 -21.42 10.42 -4.68
C ALA A 47 -21.84 11.83 -4.26
N LEU A 48 -20.90 12.78 -4.32
CA LEU A 48 -21.17 14.19 -4.04
C LEU A 48 -22.04 14.84 -5.13
N TYR A 49 -21.96 14.36 -6.37
CA TYR A 49 -22.78 14.85 -7.48
C TYR A 49 -24.22 14.36 -7.38
N GLU A 50 -24.41 13.12 -6.93
CA GLU A 50 -25.73 12.49 -6.73
C GLU A 50 -26.45 12.97 -5.46
N CYS A 51 -25.74 13.57 -4.50
CA CYS A 51 -26.38 14.11 -3.30
C CYS A 51 -27.31 15.30 -3.63
N GLU A 52 -28.29 15.61 -2.77
CA GLU A 52 -29.22 16.72 -2.97
C GLU A 52 -28.58 18.10 -2.66
N TRP A 53 -27.48 18.44 -3.35
CA TRP A 53 -26.69 19.64 -3.10
C TRP A 53 -27.42 20.94 -3.47
N ILE A 54 -28.50 20.87 -4.25
CA ILE A 54 -29.28 22.02 -4.72
C ILE A 54 -30.00 22.73 -3.55
N GLY A 55 -30.50 21.98 -2.56
CA GLY A 55 -31.17 22.53 -1.37
C GLY A 55 -30.21 23.05 -0.29
N CYS A 56 -28.90 22.77 -0.41
CA CYS A 56 -27.92 23.11 0.61
C CYS A 56 -27.47 24.59 0.59
N SER A 57 -26.84 25.02 1.68
CA SER A 57 -26.28 26.36 1.84
C SER A 57 -25.23 26.68 0.76
N LYS A 58 -25.07 27.97 0.43
CA LYS A 58 -24.01 28.42 -0.51
C LYS A 58 -22.62 27.94 -0.08
N SER A 59 -22.32 27.94 1.21
CA SER A 59 -21.03 27.46 1.75
C SER A 59 -20.81 25.98 1.46
N PHE A 60 -21.85 25.15 1.59
CA PHE A 60 -21.76 23.73 1.25
C PHE A 60 -21.50 23.52 -0.25
N LYS A 61 -22.22 24.24 -1.11
CA LYS A 61 -22.06 24.15 -2.58
C LYS A 61 -20.63 24.50 -3.01
N THR A 62 -20.07 25.58 -2.48
CA THR A 62 -18.69 25.98 -2.78
C THR A 62 -17.69 24.93 -2.32
N ASN A 63 -17.86 24.39 -1.10
CA ASN A 63 -16.98 23.35 -0.59
C ASN A 63 -17.09 22.05 -1.40
N ALA A 64 -18.31 21.69 -1.81
CA ALA A 64 -18.56 20.50 -2.61
C ALA A 64 -17.85 20.57 -3.98
N LEU A 65 -17.94 21.71 -4.67
CA LEU A 65 -17.23 21.93 -5.93
C LEU A 65 -15.71 21.85 -5.77
N ILE A 66 -15.16 22.43 -4.69
CA ILE A 66 -13.72 22.34 -4.39
C ILE A 66 -13.31 20.89 -4.15
N ILE A 67 -14.11 20.12 -3.40
CA ILE A 67 -13.82 18.70 -3.12
C ILE A 67 -13.88 17.89 -4.41
N MET A 68 -14.92 18.04 -5.23
CA MET A 68 -15.02 17.35 -6.53
C MET A 68 -13.79 17.62 -7.42
N GLU A 69 -13.38 18.88 -7.56
CA GLU A 69 -12.22 19.25 -8.39
C GLU A 69 -10.90 18.69 -7.83
N ARG A 70 -10.74 18.67 -6.50
CA ARG A 70 -9.54 18.11 -5.86
C ARG A 70 -9.47 16.59 -5.96
N MET A 71 -10.60 15.92 -5.80
CA MET A 71 -10.71 14.46 -5.78
C MET A 71 -10.76 13.84 -7.19
N ASN A 72 -11.05 14.64 -8.23
CA ASN A 72 -10.86 14.26 -9.63
C ASN A 72 -9.39 13.95 -9.97
N LYS A 73 -8.45 14.48 -9.19
CA LYS A 73 -7.04 14.05 -9.27
C LYS A 73 -6.88 12.80 -8.39
N PRO A 74 -6.30 11.72 -8.92
CA PRO A 74 -6.16 10.48 -8.15
C PRO A 74 -5.36 10.73 -6.87
N VAL A 75 -6.02 10.48 -5.73
CA VAL A 75 -5.42 10.63 -4.41
C VAL A 75 -4.54 9.42 -4.16
N TYR A 76 -3.27 9.52 -4.53
CA TYR A 76 -2.30 8.49 -4.20
C TYR A 76 -1.77 8.71 -2.79
N LEU A 77 -1.94 7.72 -1.92
CA LEU A 77 -1.06 7.58 -0.77
C LEU A 77 0.33 7.26 -1.32
N THR A 78 1.26 8.22 -1.26
CA THR A 78 2.67 8.00 -1.66
C THR A 78 3.54 7.74 -0.44
N ILE A 79 4.33 6.66 -0.44
CA ILE A 79 5.45 6.51 0.52
C ILE A 79 6.55 7.49 0.13
N ALA A 80 6.87 8.40 1.05
CA ALA A 80 8.01 9.31 0.98
C ALA A 80 8.12 10.13 -0.33
N GLY A 81 7.02 10.31 -1.07
CA GLY A 81 6.98 11.07 -2.33
C GLY A 81 7.59 10.34 -3.55
N ILE A 82 7.93 9.05 -3.44
CA ILE A 82 8.67 8.32 -4.49
C ILE A 82 7.73 7.41 -5.31
N SER A 83 6.79 6.72 -4.66
CA SER A 83 5.88 5.78 -5.34
C SER A 83 4.55 5.66 -4.61
N PRO A 84 3.41 5.51 -5.32
CA PRO A 84 2.12 5.26 -4.70
C PRO A 84 2.13 3.89 -4.00
N ILE A 85 1.58 3.80 -2.79
CA ILE A 85 1.44 2.56 -2.02
C ILE A 85 0.29 1.75 -2.61
N THR A 86 0.57 0.99 -3.66
CA THR A 86 -0.43 0.13 -4.32
C THR A 86 -0.06 -1.33 -4.21
N LEU A 87 -1.02 -2.21 -4.47
CA LEU A 87 -0.77 -3.65 -4.55
C LEU A 87 0.29 -3.98 -5.61
N ASP A 88 0.38 -3.21 -6.69
CA ASP A 88 1.41 -3.37 -7.71
C ASP A 88 2.82 -3.15 -7.14
N THR A 89 3.01 -2.09 -6.33
CA THR A 89 4.31 -1.85 -5.68
C THR A 89 4.70 -2.96 -4.71
N PHE A 90 3.74 -3.57 -4.01
CA PHE A 90 4.01 -4.75 -3.18
C PHE A 90 4.52 -5.93 -4.02
N ILE A 91 3.88 -6.21 -5.17
CA ILE A 91 4.31 -7.27 -6.09
C ILE A 91 5.73 -6.97 -6.61
N GLN A 92 6.03 -5.71 -6.94
CA GLN A 92 7.37 -5.30 -7.35
C GLN A 92 8.41 -5.57 -6.23
N ILE A 93 8.11 -5.23 -4.98
CA ILE A 93 8.97 -5.49 -3.83
C ILE A 93 9.21 -7.01 -3.67
N CYS A 94 8.17 -7.84 -3.78
CA CYS A 94 8.29 -9.29 -3.72
C CYS A 94 9.15 -9.86 -4.87
N ARG A 95 8.97 -9.35 -6.09
CA ARG A 95 9.77 -9.74 -7.27
C ARG A 95 11.24 -9.36 -7.09
N LEU A 96 11.52 -8.17 -6.56
CA LEU A 96 12.88 -7.74 -6.23
C LEU A 96 13.51 -8.65 -5.18
N GLY A 97 12.80 -8.97 -4.11
CA GLY A 97 13.25 -9.92 -3.09
C GLY A 97 13.59 -11.29 -3.67
N TYR A 98 12.71 -11.85 -4.50
CA TYR A 98 12.98 -13.12 -5.18
C TYR A 98 14.19 -13.04 -6.13
N SER A 99 14.29 -11.96 -6.91
CA SER A 99 15.40 -11.73 -7.83
C SER A 99 16.75 -11.71 -7.11
N ILE A 100 16.84 -10.99 -5.98
CA ILE A 100 18.05 -10.93 -5.16
C ILE A 100 18.43 -12.34 -4.68
N VAL A 101 17.47 -13.10 -4.15
CA VAL A 101 17.72 -14.48 -3.70
C VAL A 101 18.14 -15.37 -4.86
N ALA A 102 17.52 -15.23 -6.04
CA ALA A 102 17.86 -16.01 -7.22
C ALA A 102 19.28 -15.71 -7.72
N VAL A 103 19.70 -14.44 -7.74
CA VAL A 103 21.07 -14.04 -8.09
C VAL A 103 22.08 -14.59 -7.08
N LEU A 104 21.81 -14.45 -5.79
CA LEU A 104 22.67 -14.99 -4.73
C LEU A 104 22.83 -16.51 -4.82
N LYS A 105 21.76 -17.23 -5.14
CA LYS A 105 21.80 -18.69 -5.37
C LYS A 105 22.60 -19.09 -6.61
N ARG A 106 22.73 -18.22 -7.62
CA ARG A 106 23.53 -18.46 -8.83
C ARG A 106 25.00 -18.08 -8.66
N ALA A 107 25.28 -17.14 -7.75
CA ALA A 107 26.64 -16.68 -7.45
C ALA A 107 27.38 -17.57 -6.43
N GLN A 108 26.68 -18.57 -5.86
CA GLN A 108 27.21 -19.56 -4.92
C GLN A 108 27.29 -20.92 -5.61
#